data_AF-A0A942W926-F1
#
_entry.id   AF-A0A942W926-F1
#
_cell.length_a   1.000
_cell.length_b   1.000
_cell.length_c   1.000
_cell.angle_alpha   90.00
_cell.angle_beta   90.00
_cell.angle_gamma   90.00
#
_symmetry.space_group_name_H-M   'P 1'
#
loop_
_entity.id
_entity.type
_entity.pdbx_description
1 polymer ?
#
loop_
_entity_poly.entity_id
_entity_poly.type
_entity_poly.pdbx_seq_one_letter_code
_entity_poly.pdbx_strand_id
1 'polypeptide(L)' 'MRTTRPFIWPTESYDIWRWSKNGKSGNVFLENLVYFKGRYLMYYGAADHEVAIAATE' A
#
# COMPACT_ATOMS: atom_id res chain seq x y z
N MET A 1 20.31 6.57 -1.26
CA MET A 1 20.42 5.33 -2.07
C MET A 1 19.02 4.86 -2.42
N ARG A 2 18.81 4.32 -3.63
CA ARG A 2 17.51 3.81 -4.10
C ARG A 2 17.49 2.29 -3.93
N THR A 3 16.36 1.72 -3.49
CA THR A 3 16.20 0.27 -3.42
C THR A 3 16.10 -0.35 -4.82
N THR A 4 16.57 -1.60 -4.99
CA THR A 4 16.44 -2.33 -6.27
C THR A 4 15.09 -3.02 -6.42
N ARG A 5 14.34 -3.16 -5.33
CA ARG A 5 13.01 -3.76 -5.26
C ARG A 5 12.03 -2.82 -4.53
N PRO A 6 10.74 -2.90 -4.84
CA PRO A 6 9.72 -2.20 -4.05
C PRO A 6 9.75 -2.72 -2.62
N PHE A 7 9.61 -1.81 -1.64
CA PHE A 7 9.54 -2.16 -0.22
C PHE A 7 8.09 -2.27 0.29
N ILE A 8 7.11 -1.81 -0.49
CA ILE A 8 5.68 -2.06 -0.31
C ILE A 8 5.12 -2.53 -1.67
N TRP A 9 4.26 -3.54 -1.64
CA TRP A 9 3.65 -4.16 -2.82
C TRP A 9 2.22 -4.62 -2.48
N PRO A 10 1.27 -4.68 -3.44
CA PRO A 10 -0.06 -5.24 -3.20
C PRO A 10 0.00 -6.65 -2.62
N THR A 11 -0.46 -6.84 -1.39
CA THR A 11 -0.52 -8.16 -0.74
C THR A 11 -1.91 -8.47 -0.21
N GLU A 12 -2.67 -7.44 0.13
CA GLU A 12 -3.99 -7.58 0.71
C GLU A 12 -5.07 -7.66 -0.38
N SER A 13 -6.19 -8.29 -0.06
CA SER A 13 -7.30 -8.45 -1.01
C SER A 13 -7.89 -7.13 -1.50
N TYR A 14 -7.80 -6.06 -0.70
CA TYR A 14 -8.22 -4.70 -1.06
C TYR A 14 -7.17 -3.94 -1.89
N ASP A 15 -5.90 -4.37 -1.88
CA ASP A 15 -4.88 -3.81 -2.78
C ASP A 15 -5.03 -4.30 -4.21
N ILE A 16 -5.86 -5.34 -4.42
CA ILE A 16 -6.13 -5.95 -5.71
C ILE A 16 -7.48 -5.46 -6.21
N TRP A 17 -7.50 -4.95 -7.44
CA TRP A 17 -8.74 -4.50 -8.07
C TRP A 17 -9.69 -5.68 -8.28
N ARG A 18 -10.83 -5.67 -7.59
CA ARG A 18 -11.82 -6.75 -7.61
C ARG A 18 -12.43 -7.01 -8.99
N TRP A 19 -12.38 -6.05 -9.91
CA TRP A 19 -12.83 -6.19 -11.30
C TRP A 19 -11.70 -6.55 -12.27
N SER A 20 -10.51 -6.86 -11.75
CA SER A 20 -9.38 -7.33 -12.56
C SER A 20 -9.73 -8.68 -13.17
N LYS A 21 -9.85 -8.74 -14.50
CA LYS A 21 -10.19 -9.96 -15.25
C LYS A 21 -9.30 -11.17 -14.93
N ASN A 22 -8.09 -10.94 -14.40
CA ASN A 22 -7.13 -11.99 -14.07
C ASN A 22 -6.69 -11.99 -12.58
N GLY A 23 -7.27 -11.14 -11.72
CA GLY A 23 -6.84 -11.00 -10.31
C GLY A 23 -5.39 -10.54 -10.12
N LYS A 24 -4.78 -9.96 -11.16
CA LYS A 24 -3.35 -9.60 -11.20
C LYS A 24 -3.08 -8.10 -11.25
N SER A 25 -4.12 -7.26 -11.34
CA SER A 25 -3.95 -5.81 -11.26
C SER A 25 -4.26 -5.36 -9.84
N GLY A 26 -3.22 -4.99 -9.12
CA GLY A 26 -3.30 -4.29 -7.85
C GLY A 26 -2.26 -3.17 -7.85
N ASN A 27 -2.52 -2.12 -7.09
CA ASN A 27 -1.58 -1.03 -6.89
C ASN A 27 -1.70 -0.49 -5.47
N VAL A 28 -0.57 0.02 -5.00
CA VAL A 28 -0.46 0.76 -3.75
C VAL A 28 0.18 2.10 -4.11
N PHE A 29 -0.48 3.19 -3.71
CA PHE A 29 -0.02 4.54 -3.98
C PHE A 29 0.30 5.24 -2.67
N LEU A 30 1.60 5.33 -2.35
CA LEU A 30 2.10 5.86 -1.09
C LEU A 30 2.01 7.39 -1.09
N GLU A 31 1.24 7.97 -0.16
CA GLU A 31 0.99 9.42 -0.15
C GLU A 31 1.51 10.13 1.11
N ASN A 32 1.26 9.56 2.30
CA ASN A 32 1.56 10.26 3.55
C ASN A 32 2.24 9.34 4.56
N LEU A 33 3.35 9.82 5.14
CA LEU A 33 4.07 9.14 6.21
C LEU A 33 3.99 9.98 7.48
N VAL A 34 3.46 9.40 8.55
CA VAL A 34 3.29 10.07 9.84
C VAL A 34 4.01 9.28 10.92
N TYR A 35 4.77 9.95 11.78
CA TYR A 35 5.31 9.35 12.99
C TYR A 35 4.37 9.64 14.17
N PHE A 36 3.77 8.60 14.74
CA PHE A 36 2.79 8.72 15.83
C PHE A 36 2.97 7.61 16.86
N LYS A 37 3.05 7.99 18.13
CA LYS A 37 3.16 7.06 19.28
C LYS A 37 4.24 5.98 19.12
N GLY A 38 5.43 6.36 18.62
CA GLY A 38 6.55 5.43 18.48
C GLY A 38 6.51 4.56 17.21
N ARG A 39 5.56 4.79 16.30
CA ARG A 39 5.40 4.02 15.07
C ARG A 39 5.34 4.94 13.85
N TYR A 40 5.83 4.45 12.72
CA TYR A 40 5.56 5.07 11.43
C TYR A 40 4.26 4.50 10.85
N LEU A 41 3.35 5.39 10.46
CA LEU A 41 2.09 5.09 9.79
C LEU A 41 2.20 5.59 8.35
N MET A 42 2.17 4.67 7.40
CA MET A 42 2.16 4.97 5.98
C MET A 42 0.73 4.84 5.45
N TYR A 43 0.11 5.96 5.11
CA TYR A 43 -1.20 6.03 4.47
C TYR A 43 -1.01 5.94 2.95
N TYR A 44 -1.78 5.05 2.33
CA TYR A 44 -1.68 4.80 0.91
C TYR A 44 -3.05 4.51 0.29
N GLY A 45 -3.18 4.83 -0.99
CA GLY A 45 -4.32 4.42 -1.81
C GLY A 45 -4.16 2.97 -2.25
N ALA A 46 -5.18 2.15 -2.04
CA ALA A 46 -5.25 0.75 -2.41
C ALA A 46 -6.18 0.57 -3.62
N ALA A 47 -5.64 0.01 -4.71
CA ALA A 47 -6.37 -0.31 -5.94
C ALA A 47 -7.22 0.86 -6.50
N ASP A 48 -6.78 2.11 -6.33
CA ASP A 48 -7.47 3.34 -6.75
C ASP A 48 -8.88 3.54 -6.17
N HIS A 49 -9.25 2.86 -5.07
CA HIS A 49 -10.60 2.97 -4.50
C HIS A 49 -10.68 2.94 -2.98
N GLU A 50 -9.67 2.43 -2.29
CA GLU A 50 -9.64 2.38 -0.82
C GLU A 50 -8.44 3.16 -0.27
N VAL A 51 -8.54 3.59 0.99
CA VAL A 51 -7.42 4.15 1.75
C VAL A 51 -7.05 3.16 2.84
N ALA A 52 -5.78 2.79 2.91
CA ALA A 52 -5.26 1.82 3.85
C ALA A 52 -4.03 2.36 4.59
N ILE A 53 -3.61 1.64 5.65
CA ILE A 53 -2.49 2.01 6.52
C ILE A 53 -1.57 0.81 6.69
N ALA A 54 -0.26 1.01 6.48
CA ALA A 54 0.79 0.13 6.96
C ALA A 54 1.48 0.77 8.17
N ALA A 55 1.79 -0.03 9.20
CA ALA A 55 2.43 0.45 10.43
C ALA A 55 3.70 -0.33 10.73
N THR A 56 4.74 0.35 11.23
CA THR A 56 5.90 -0.34 11.80
C THR A 56 5.52 -1.00 13.12
N GLU A 57 6.20 -2.10 13.45
CA GLU A 57 6.07 -2.79 14.75
C GLU A 57 6.43 -1.88 15.94
#